data_AF-A0A8C2J2U1-F1
#
_entry.id   AF-A0A8C2J2U1-F1
#
_cell.length_a   1.000
_cell.length_b   1.000
_cell.length_c   1.000
_cell.angle_alpha   90.00
_cell.angle_beta   90.00
_cell.angle_gamma   90.00
#
_symmetry.space_group_name_H-M   'P 1'
#
loop_
_entity.id
_entity.type
_entity.pdbx_description
1 polymer ?
#
loop_
_entity_poly.entity_id
_entity_poly.type
_entity_poly.pdbx_seq_one_letter_code
_entity_poly.pdbx_strand_id
1 'polypeptide(L)'
;MAEAIQKKLQSELEKYQQLQKDVSKSMSARQKLEAQLTENNIVKEELGLLDSQNTVYKLIGPVLVKQDLDEAKATVSKRLEYINGEIQRYETLLKEMERKSEQHREVLSSLQQEYQRAQVRAIEYWVESSQCLRHCHLSANQMPLQRLKVPVWLDSSSFPHIRI
;
A
#
# COMPACT_ATOMS: atom_id res chain seq x y z
N MET A 1 -5.58 13.28 19.58
CA MET A 1 -4.33 13.35 18.78
C MET A 1 -3.83 11.96 18.37
N ALA A 2 -3.54 11.06 19.34
CA ALA A 2 -3.02 9.72 19.07
C ALA A 2 -3.95 8.84 18.21
N GLU A 3 -5.26 8.84 18.48
CA GLU A 3 -6.24 8.04 17.74
C GLU A 3 -6.36 8.46 16.25
N ALA A 4 -6.20 9.75 15.96
CA ALA A 4 -6.23 10.27 14.59
C ALA A 4 -5.01 9.83 13.77
N ILE A 5 -3.82 9.79 14.40
CA ILE A 5 -2.59 9.30 13.77
C ILE A 5 -2.70 7.79 13.53
N GLN A 6 -3.22 7.03 14.50
CA GLN A 6 -3.46 5.59 14.35
C GLN A 6 -4.40 5.27 13.19
N LYS A 7 -5.51 6.00 13.04
CA LYS A 7 -6.45 5.84 11.91
C LYS A 7 -5.78 6.14 10.56
N LYS A 8 -4.98 7.20 10.48
CA LYS A 8 -4.22 7.52 9.26
C LYS A 8 -3.22 6.43 8.91
N LEU A 9 -2.50 5.90 9.90
CA LEU A 9 -1.53 4.82 9.71
C LEU A 9 -2.22 3.56 9.15
N GLN A 10 -3.35 3.16 9.74
CA GLN A 10 -4.13 2.00 9.28
C GLN A 10 -4.61 2.18 7.83
N SER A 11 -5.18 3.35 7.52
CA SER A 11 -5.63 3.68 6.16
C SER A 11 -4.49 3.63 5.14
N GLU A 12 -3.32 4.21 5.45
CA GLU A 12 -2.18 4.19 4.53
C GLU A 12 -1.59 2.79 4.36
N LEU A 13 -1.61 1.95 5.41
CA LEU A 13 -1.19 0.55 5.32
C LEU A 13 -2.10 -0.25 4.39
N GLU A 14 -3.42 -0.07 4.47
CA GLU A 14 -4.38 -0.74 3.60
C GLU A 14 -4.17 -0.36 2.12
N LYS A 15 -3.96 0.94 1.84
CA LYS A 15 -3.64 1.43 0.49
C LYS A 15 -2.33 0.83 -0.02
N TYR A 16 -1.29 0.81 0.80
CA TYR A 16 -0.01 0.23 0.44
C TYR A 16 -0.11 -1.28 0.15
N GLN A 17 -0.82 -2.03 0.99
CA GLN A 17 -1.06 -3.46 0.78
C GLN A 17 -1.85 -3.72 -0.52
N GLN A 18 -2.85 -2.89 -0.81
CA GLN A 18 -3.61 -2.99 -2.06
C GLN A 18 -2.71 -2.72 -3.27
N LEU A 19 -1.89 -1.67 -3.22
CA LEU A 19 -0.93 -1.35 -4.27
C LEU A 19 0.06 -2.51 -4.52
N GLN A 20 0.57 -3.16 -3.47
CA GLN A 20 1.45 -4.32 -3.59
C GLN A 20 0.77 -5.51 -4.30
N LYS A 21 -0.51 -5.75 -4.02
CA LYS A 21 -1.29 -6.78 -4.74
C LYS A 21 -1.43 -6.45 -6.22
N ASP A 22 -1.66 -5.18 -6.54
CA ASP A 22 -1.87 -4.75 -7.92
C ASP A 22 -0.56 -4.72 -8.74
N VAL A 23 0.57 -4.43 -8.09
CA VAL A 23 1.92 -4.64 -8.65
C VAL A 23 2.11 -6.12 -9.02
N SER A 24 1.86 -7.04 -8.09
CA SER A 24 2.01 -8.48 -8.34
C SER A 24 1.16 -8.98 -9.50
N LYS A 25 -0.12 -8.58 -9.56
CA LYS A 25 -1.02 -8.92 -10.68
C LYS A 25 -0.49 -8.40 -12.02
N SER A 26 -0.04 -7.14 -12.04
CA SER A 26 0.47 -6.50 -13.26
C SER A 26 1.77 -7.14 -13.74
N MET A 27 2.65 -7.53 -12.81
CA MET A 27 3.86 -8.30 -13.13
C MET A 27 3.52 -9.66 -13.74
N SER A 28 2.59 -10.42 -13.15
CA SER A 28 2.16 -11.70 -13.70
C SER A 28 1.51 -11.57 -15.08
N ALA A 29 0.74 -10.49 -15.33
CA ALA A 29 0.18 -10.21 -16.64
C ALA A 29 1.27 -9.92 -17.68
N ARG A 30 2.27 -9.09 -17.32
CA ARG A 30 3.42 -8.78 -18.18
C ARG A 30 4.24 -10.03 -18.53
N GLN A 31 4.53 -10.89 -17.56
CA GLN A 31 5.25 -12.15 -17.78
C GLN A 31 4.52 -13.07 -18.78
N LYS A 32 3.19 -13.13 -18.72
CA LYS A 32 2.40 -13.90 -19.70
C LYS A 32 2.53 -13.31 -21.11
N LEU A 33 2.56 -11.99 -21.23
CA LEU A 33 2.76 -11.31 -22.52
C LEU A 33 4.17 -11.55 -23.06
N GLU A 34 5.20 -11.56 -22.21
CA GLU A 34 6.59 -11.87 -22.59
C GLU A 34 6.72 -13.31 -23.12
N ALA A 35 6.06 -14.27 -22.49
CA ALA A 35 6.01 -15.64 -22.99
C ALA A 35 5.33 -15.72 -24.37
N GLN A 36 4.17 -15.07 -24.51
CA GLN A 36 3.46 -14.99 -25.80
C GLN A 36 4.29 -14.29 -26.88
N LEU A 37 5.02 -13.23 -26.52
CA LEU A 37 5.91 -12.51 -27.44
C LEU A 37 6.98 -13.45 -27.99
N THR A 38 7.61 -14.22 -27.10
CA THR A 38 8.65 -15.19 -27.45
C THR A 38 8.11 -16.25 -28.40
N GLU A 39 6.96 -16.87 -28.06
CA GLU A 39 6.30 -17.86 -28.91
C GLU A 39 5.95 -17.30 -30.30
N ASN A 40 5.40 -16.08 -30.37
CA ASN A 40 5.00 -15.47 -31.65
C ASN A 40 6.21 -15.02 -32.48
N ASN A 41 7.34 -14.66 -31.85
CA ASN A 41 8.58 -14.38 -32.57
C ASN A 41 9.12 -15.65 -33.23
N ILE A 42 9.13 -16.78 -32.52
CA ILE A 42 9.50 -18.08 -33.09
C ILE A 42 8.59 -18.41 -34.28
N VAL A 43 7.26 -18.26 -34.14
CA VAL A 43 6.32 -18.50 -35.25
C VAL A 43 6.61 -17.57 -36.44
N LYS A 44 6.95 -16.30 -36.20
CA LYS A 44 7.32 -15.36 -37.27
C LYS A 44 8.58 -15.80 -38.01
N GLU A 45 9.59 -16.26 -37.27
CA GLU A 45 10.84 -16.78 -37.85
C GLU A 45 10.58 -18.02 -38.69
N GLU A 46 9.85 -19.01 -38.16
CA GLU A 46 9.46 -20.23 -38.87
C GLU A 46 8.66 -19.93 -40.15
N LEU A 47 7.68 -19.02 -40.08
CA LEU A 47 6.94 -18.57 -41.28
C LEU A 47 7.85 -17.84 -42.29
N GLY A 48 8.93 -17.22 -41.82
CA GLY A 48 9.92 -16.56 -42.66
C GLY A 48 10.75 -17.54 -43.49
N LEU A 49 10.91 -18.79 -43.04
CA LEU A 49 11.65 -19.84 -43.73
C LEU A 49 10.82 -20.56 -44.81
N LEU A 50 9.51 -20.32 -44.87
CA LEU A 50 8.62 -20.96 -45.84
C LEU A 50 8.65 -20.26 -47.20
N ASP A 51 8.71 -21.07 -48.25
CA ASP A 51 8.62 -20.64 -49.65
C ASP A 51 7.15 -20.55 -50.11
N SER A 52 6.92 -19.88 -51.24
CA SER A 52 5.58 -19.72 -51.84
C SER A 52 4.89 -21.01 -52.26
N GLN A 53 5.62 -22.13 -52.35
CA GLN A 53 5.07 -23.45 -52.64
C GLN A 53 4.55 -24.18 -51.39
N ASN A 54 4.92 -23.72 -50.19
CA ASN A 54 4.46 -24.31 -48.95
C ASN A 54 3.00 -23.94 -48.67
N THR A 55 2.22 -24.89 -48.17
CA THR A 55 0.82 -24.66 -47.79
C THR A 55 0.70 -24.52 -46.28
N VAL A 56 0.13 -23.41 -45.81
CA VAL A 56 -0.12 -23.14 -44.39
C VAL A 56 -1.58 -23.44 -44.06
N TYR A 57 -1.82 -24.02 -42.88
CA TYR A 57 -3.16 -24.28 -42.36
C TYR A 57 -3.32 -23.65 -40.98
N LYS A 58 -4.50 -23.08 -40.73
CA LYS A 58 -4.90 -22.52 -39.44
C LYS A 58 -5.92 -23.46 -38.77
N LEU A 59 -5.68 -23.79 -37.51
CA LEU A 59 -6.63 -24.54 -36.70
C LEU A 59 -7.77 -23.64 -36.22
N ILE A 60 -9.01 -24.02 -36.53
CA ILE A 60 -10.24 -23.36 -36.09
C ILE A 60 -11.16 -24.45 -35.52
N GLY A 61 -11.26 -24.52 -34.19
CA GLY A 61 -12.00 -25.59 -33.52
C GLY A 61 -11.41 -26.97 -33.86
N PRO A 62 -12.22 -27.95 -34.31
CA PRO A 62 -11.73 -29.26 -34.72
C PRO A 62 -11.22 -29.33 -36.17
N VAL A 63 -11.17 -28.22 -36.92
CA VAL A 63 -10.91 -28.22 -38.37
C VAL A 63 -9.67 -27.39 -38.73
N LEU A 64 -8.91 -27.86 -39.73
CA LEU A 64 -7.80 -27.12 -40.36
C LEU A 64 -8.29 -26.42 -41.62
N VAL A 65 -8.08 -25.11 -41.70
CA VAL A 65 -8.47 -24.28 -42.85
C VAL A 65 -7.20 -23.79 -43.55
N LYS A 66 -7.13 -23.95 -44.87
CA LYS A 66 -6.01 -23.45 -45.67
C LYS A 66 -5.96 -21.93 -45.54
N GLN A 67 -4.77 -21.40 -45.23
CA GLN A 67 -4.52 -19.99 -45.00
C GLN A 67 -3.46 -19.51 -45.99
N ASP A 68 -3.65 -18.33 -46.55
CA ASP A 68 -2.61 -17.69 -47.35
C ASP A 68 -1.39 -17.34 -46.50
N LEU A 69 -0.19 -17.53 -47.07
CA LEU A 69 1.07 -17.37 -46.36
C LEU A 69 1.34 -15.91 -45.99
N ASP A 70 0.99 -14.96 -46.86
CA ASP A 70 1.16 -13.54 -46.58
C ASP A 70 0.15 -13.07 -45.54
N GLU A 71 -1.09 -13.58 -45.58
CA GLU A 71 -2.10 -13.31 -44.55
C GLU A 71 -1.68 -13.86 -43.18
N ALA A 72 -1.08 -15.06 -43.14
CA ALA A 72 -0.53 -15.64 -41.92
C ALA A 72 0.59 -14.77 -41.34
N LYS A 73 1.55 -14.34 -42.17
CA LYS A 73 2.64 -13.43 -41.77
C LYS A 73 2.12 -12.08 -41.27
N ALA A 74 1.14 -11.49 -41.95
CA ALA A 74 0.52 -10.23 -41.54
C ALA A 74 -0.21 -10.37 -40.18
N THR A 75 -0.91 -11.48 -39.97
CA THR A 75 -1.61 -11.76 -38.71
C THR A 75 -0.65 -11.87 -37.52
N VAL A 76 0.44 -12.62 -37.68
CA VAL A 76 1.48 -12.76 -36.65
C VAL A 76 2.16 -11.42 -36.38
N SER A 77 2.46 -10.64 -37.42
CA SER A 77 3.09 -9.32 -37.29
C SER A 77 2.21 -8.35 -36.51
N LYS A 78 0.92 -8.26 -36.85
CA LYS A 78 -0.05 -7.43 -36.10
C LYS A 78 -0.21 -7.87 -34.65
N ARG A 79 -0.13 -9.18 -34.38
CA ARG A 79 -0.18 -9.71 -33.02
C ARG A 79 1.06 -9.31 -32.22
N LEU A 80 2.25 -9.36 -32.82
CA LEU A 80 3.49 -8.91 -32.18
C LEU A 80 3.46 -7.41 -31.87
N GLU A 81 2.96 -6.57 -32.78
CA GLU A 81 2.79 -5.13 -32.54
C GLU A 81 1.89 -4.87 -31.33
N TYR A 82 0.74 -5.56 -31.26
CA TYR A 82 -0.17 -5.45 -30.12
C TYR A 82 0.50 -5.87 -28.80
N ILE A 83 1.16 -7.04 -28.79
CA ILE A 83 1.81 -7.56 -27.58
C ILE A 83 2.91 -6.60 -27.11
N ASN A 84 3.75 -6.10 -28.02
CA ASN A 84 4.79 -5.13 -27.67
C ASN A 84 4.19 -3.84 -27.08
N GLY A 85 3.11 -3.33 -27.67
CA GLY A 85 2.40 -2.16 -27.14
C GLY A 85 1.82 -2.40 -25.74
N GLU A 86 1.25 -3.57 -25.49
CA GLU A 86 0.75 -3.94 -24.17
C GLU A 86 1.86 -4.08 -23.13
N ILE A 87 3.00 -4.69 -23.49
CA ILE A 87 4.17 -4.78 -22.60
C ILE A 87 4.63 -3.38 -22.19
N GLN A 88 4.77 -2.45 -23.14
CA GLN A 88 5.15 -1.05 -22.84
C GLN A 88 4.15 -0.34 -21.92
N ARG A 89 2.84 -0.60 -22.10
CA ARG A 89 1.80 -0.08 -21.20
C ARG A 89 1.97 -0.63 -19.78
N TYR A 90 2.20 -1.93 -19.63
CA TYR A 90 2.46 -2.55 -18.33
C TYR A 90 3.76 -2.04 -17.69
N GLU A 91 4.82 -1.83 -18.45
CA GLU A 91 6.07 -1.24 -17.94
C GLU A 91 5.85 0.18 -17.40
N THR A 92 5.09 1.00 -18.12
CA THR A 92 4.73 2.35 -17.68
C THR A 92 3.87 2.32 -16.41
N LEU A 93 2.87 1.42 -16.38
CA LEU A 93 2.01 1.22 -15.22
C LEU A 93 2.80 0.76 -13.99
N LEU A 94 3.71 -0.20 -14.16
CA LEU A 94 4.57 -0.72 -13.09
C LEU A 94 5.49 0.37 -12.53
N LYS A 95 6.11 1.18 -13.39
CA LYS A 95 6.93 2.34 -12.95
C LYS A 95 6.12 3.34 -12.13
N GLU A 96 4.89 3.64 -12.54
CA GLU A 96 4.03 4.56 -11.78
C GLU A 96 3.58 3.95 -10.45
N MET A 97 3.29 2.65 -10.41
CA MET A 97 2.97 1.96 -9.14
C MET A 97 4.18 1.88 -8.20
N GLU A 98 5.39 1.69 -8.72
CA GLU A 98 6.63 1.73 -7.94
C GLU A 98 6.85 3.12 -7.33
N ARG A 99 6.66 4.18 -8.11
CA ARG A 99 6.72 5.56 -7.63
C ARG A 99 5.70 5.82 -6.51
N LYS A 100 4.44 5.37 -6.69
CA LYS A 100 3.41 5.47 -5.64
C LYS A 100 3.77 4.65 -4.40
N SER A 101 4.37 3.48 -4.59
CA SER A 101 4.79 2.61 -3.49
C SER A 101 5.83 3.32 -2.62
N GLU A 102 6.81 3.99 -3.24
CA GLU A 102 7.80 4.77 -2.49
C GLU A 102 7.14 5.93 -1.73
N GLN A 103 6.22 6.67 -2.36
CA GLN A 103 5.49 7.76 -1.70
C GLN A 103 4.70 7.27 -0.47
N HIS A 104 3.97 6.16 -0.59
CA HIS A 104 3.26 5.59 0.55
C HIS A 104 4.22 5.10 1.64
N ARG A 105 5.39 4.56 1.28
CA ARG A 105 6.41 4.14 2.24
C ARG A 105 6.98 5.32 3.04
N GLU A 106 7.25 6.44 2.38
CA GLU A 106 7.69 7.68 3.03
C GLU A 106 6.62 8.21 4.02
N VAL A 107 5.36 8.27 3.59
CA VAL A 107 4.24 8.71 4.44
C VAL A 107 4.03 7.76 5.62
N LEU A 108 4.15 6.45 5.42
CA LEU A 108 4.07 5.48 6.52
C LEU A 108 5.21 5.68 7.52
N SER A 109 6.44 5.90 7.05
CA SER A 109 7.59 6.19 7.91
C SER A 109 7.38 7.46 8.73
N SER A 110 6.89 8.54 8.11
CA SER A 110 6.64 9.80 8.82
C SER A 110 5.53 9.65 9.87
N LEU A 111 4.42 8.97 9.53
CA LEU A 111 3.32 8.71 10.46
C LEU A 111 3.75 7.82 11.63
N GLN A 112 4.60 6.82 11.39
CA GLN A 112 5.16 5.98 12.46
C GLN A 112 6.02 6.80 13.42
N GLN A 113 6.88 7.69 12.91
CA GLN A 113 7.70 8.57 13.74
C GLN A 113 6.85 9.55 14.56
N GLU A 114 5.83 10.15 13.95
CA GLU A 114 4.88 11.04 14.64
C GLU A 114 4.12 10.30 15.75
N TYR A 115 3.67 9.08 15.47
CA TYR A 115 2.98 8.23 16.43
C TYR A 115 3.87 7.92 17.65
N GLN A 116 5.12 7.50 17.42
CA GLN A 116 6.09 7.23 18.47
C GLN A 116 6.39 8.48 19.31
N ARG A 117 6.62 9.63 18.66
CA ARG A 117 6.85 10.91 19.37
C ARG A 117 5.64 11.31 20.22
N ALA A 118 4.43 11.12 19.70
CA ALA A 118 3.21 11.41 20.45
C ALA A 118 3.04 10.48 21.67
N GLN A 119 3.41 9.20 21.54
CA GLN A 119 3.40 8.26 22.67
C GLN A 119 4.44 8.61 23.73
N VAL A 120 5.69 8.90 23.33
CA VAL A 120 6.76 9.28 24.27
C VAL A 120 6.37 10.53 25.04
N ARG A 121 5.88 11.57 24.35
CA ARG A 121 5.40 12.79 25.04
C ARG A 121 4.26 12.50 26.00
N ALA A 122 3.29 11.65 25.62
CA ALA A 122 2.20 11.28 26.51
C ALA A 122 2.70 10.57 27.78
N ILE A 123 3.72 9.73 27.65
CA ILE A 123 4.39 9.07 28.79
C ILE A 123 5.12 10.10 29.65
N GLU A 124 5.90 11.01 29.05
CA GLU A 124 6.59 12.09 29.76
C GLU A 124 5.61 12.94 30.58
N TYR A 125 4.51 13.40 29.96
CA TYR A 125 3.45 14.14 30.65
C TYR A 125 2.84 13.35 31.81
N TRP A 126 2.62 12.04 31.63
CA TRP A 126 2.10 11.17 32.69
C TRP A 126 3.08 11.04 33.86
N VAL A 127 4.37 10.89 33.56
CA VAL A 127 5.44 10.77 34.57
C VAL A 127 5.60 12.08 35.34
N GLU A 128 5.66 13.22 34.65
CA GLU A 128 5.75 14.55 35.26
C GLU A 128 4.53 14.85 36.14
N SER A 129 3.32 14.61 35.64
CA SER A 129 2.09 14.82 36.42
C SER A 129 2.05 13.93 37.67
N SER A 130 2.48 12.68 37.55
CA SER A 130 2.56 11.75 38.69
C SER A 130 3.62 12.16 39.72
N GLN A 131 4.77 12.69 39.27
CA GLN A 131 5.80 13.24 40.16
C GLN A 131 5.30 14.49 40.89
N CYS A 132 4.60 15.38 40.19
CA CYS A 132 4.02 16.59 40.76
C CYS A 132 2.98 16.25 41.85
N LEU A 133 2.09 15.28 41.58
CA LEU A 133 1.13 14.77 42.57
C LEU A 133 1.81 14.18 43.82
N ARG A 134 2.88 13.38 43.63
CA ARG A 134 3.67 12.85 44.76
C ARG A 134 4.32 13.97 45.57
N HIS A 135 4.87 15.00 44.91
CA HIS A 135 5.52 16.13 45.57
C HIS A 135 4.52 16.98 46.37
N CYS A 136 3.33 17.27 45.82
CA CYS A 136 2.26 17.93 46.57
C CYS A 136 1.82 17.14 47.81
N HIS A 137 1.71 15.81 47.69
CA HIS A 137 1.31 14.95 48.82
C HIS A 137 2.38 14.91 49.93
N LEU A 138 3.67 14.93 49.57
CA LEU A 138 4.79 15.02 50.51
C LEU A 138 4.85 16.41 51.19
N SER A 139 4.64 17.49 50.42
CA SER A 139 4.62 18.86 50.95
C SER A 139 3.46 19.09 51.93
N ALA A 140 2.27 18.55 51.64
CA ALA A 140 1.12 18.60 52.55
C ALA A 140 1.37 17.88 53.89
N ASN A 141 2.17 16.81 53.89
CA ASN A 141 2.54 16.05 55.10
C ASN A 141 3.73 16.65 55.88
N GLN A 142 4.42 17.64 55.33
CA GLN A 142 5.54 18.36 55.97
C GLN A 142 5.15 19.74 56.51
N MET A 143 3.91 20.19 56.32
CA MET A 143 3.43 21.41 56.95
C MET A 143 3.34 21.22 58.47
N PRO A 144 3.98 22.08 59.30
CA PRO A 144 3.76 22.05 60.73
C PRO A 144 2.29 22.34 61.01
N LEU A 145 1.69 21.60 61.95
CA LEU A 145 0.36 21.85 62.52
C LEU A 145 0.32 23.22 63.23
N GLN A 146 0.41 24.32 62.49
CA GLN A 146 -0.13 25.57 62.97
C GLN A 146 -1.63 25.53 62.74
N ARG A 147 -2.30 25.23 63.85
CA ARG A 147 -3.72 25.34 64.16
C ARG A 147 -4.40 26.52 63.44
N LEU A 148 -4.72 26.36 62.16
CA LEU A 148 -5.66 27.23 61.47
C LEU A 148 -7.06 26.80 61.89
N LYS A 149 -7.71 27.68 62.64
CA LYS A 149 -9.14 27.61 62.95
C LYS A 149 -9.91 27.29 61.67
N VAL A 150 -10.63 26.17 61.72
CA VAL A 150 -11.63 25.78 60.73
C VAL A 150 -12.69 26.89 60.67
N PRO A 151 -12.95 27.54 59.52
CA PRO A 151 -14.26 28.07 59.25
C PRO A 151 -15.09 26.91 58.70
N VAL A 152 -16.02 26.45 59.52
CA VAL A 152 -17.14 25.60 59.10
C VAL A 152 -17.87 26.32 57.98
N TRP A 153 -17.79 25.79 56.76
CA TRP A 153 -18.88 25.80 55.78
C TRP A 153 -18.77 24.52 54.97
N LEU A 154 -19.54 23.50 55.41
CA LEU A 154 -20.07 22.52 54.48
C LEU A 154 -20.90 23.31 53.46
N ASP A 155 -20.65 23.11 52.17
CA ASP A 155 -21.77 22.75 51.32
C ASP A 155 -21.36 21.69 50.30
N SER A 156 -22.04 20.57 50.44
CA SER A 156 -21.82 19.31 49.77
C SER A 156 -22.80 19.22 48.61
N SER A 157 -22.50 19.88 47.50
CA SER A 157 -23.27 19.69 46.27
C SER A 157 -22.54 20.29 45.07
N SER A 158 -21.63 19.53 44.45
CA SER A 158 -21.32 19.56 43.00
C SER A 158 -20.19 18.57 42.67
N PHE A 159 -20.49 17.28 42.71
CA PHE A 159 -19.70 16.26 42.00
C PHE A 159 -20.58 15.66 40.91
N PRO A 160 -20.29 15.85 39.61
CA PRO A 160 -20.85 14.99 38.59
C PRO A 160 -20.10 13.66 38.59
N HIS A 161 -20.85 12.59 38.84
CA HIS A 161 -20.45 11.20 38.62
C HIS A 161 -19.92 10.99 37.20
N ILE A 162 -18.70 10.44 37.10
CA ILE A 162 -18.27 9.70 35.91
C ILE A 162 -18.32 8.21 36.28
N ARG A 163 -19.28 7.51 35.67
CA ARG A 163 -19.40 6.05 35.70
C ARG A 163 -18.31 5.43 34.80
N ILE A 164 -17.75 4.32 35.27
CA ILE A 164 -17.07 3.30 34.44
C ILE A 164 -18.16 2.37 33.89
#